data_AF-A0A957JQ10-F1
#
_entry.id   AF-A0A957JQ10-F1
#
_cell.length_a   1.000
_cell.length_b   1.000
_cell.length_c   1.000
_cell.angle_alpha   90.00
_cell.angle_beta   90.00
_cell.angle_gamma   90.00
#
_symmetry.space_group_name_H-M   'P 1'
#
loop_
_entity.id
_entity.type
_entity.pdbx_description
1 polymer ?
#
loop_
_entity_poly.entity_id
_entity_poly.type
_entity_poly.pdbx_seq_one_letter_code
_entity_poly.pdbx_strand_id
1 'polypeptide(L)'
;RSEARRNLMVAAMSGKGVNMADVAQARGLVLRERENSIFSDAWIPLAVLFVIIGLLTGRNPALLALGGVLLLIVAVSTLWKNLSLLGVTYERRFNQTRVFPGEPIEMTVTVGNDKFLPLTWLRFRDELPISPEESFISQTAAEISGSYTLYNTFSLQGHEQTERSVTLRFPKRGYYHIGPVTYESGDIFTLFTIEREHHHLDTLVVYPQLWPLEQLGLPAKEPFGEVKVSRSLFTDPIKTQGIRDYHPNDRFRDVHWKATARRGSLQTKVYDPSTGMTTAVFLNVATFAKHWMGFNSDLLERAISVAASIANYGVQQGWGVGFYANGSVPNSDQPIRVAPGRSPDQLGRVLEAMAAVTEFATSSIDLMLLRESPGLPWVATIVLVTGIVTDEIMVALLRLKEAGRRVVLISLADDPPPLGLGNTLTYHIPATAPAFQKGRKASTATEAALNAIPTPEPMGITFEKVG
;
A
#
# COMPACT_ATOMS: atom_id res chain seq x y z
N ARG A 1 -8.57 -3.63 -27.97
CA ARG A 1 -8.82 -2.19 -27.63
C ARG A 1 -9.26 -1.34 -28.84
N SER A 2 -8.65 -1.46 -30.03
CA SER A 2 -9.09 -0.68 -31.23
C SER A 2 -10.38 -1.20 -31.88
N GLU A 3 -10.59 -2.52 -31.94
CA GLU A 3 -11.81 -3.14 -32.50
C GLU A 3 -13.07 -2.82 -31.68
N ALA A 4 -12.96 -2.84 -30.35
CA ALA A 4 -14.07 -2.49 -29.46
C ALA A 4 -14.48 -1.00 -29.57
N ARG A 5 -13.52 -0.09 -29.78
CA ARG A 5 -13.79 1.33 -30.07
C ARG A 5 -14.49 1.51 -31.41
N ARG A 6 -14.08 0.74 -32.44
CA ARG A 6 -14.71 0.76 -33.77
C ARG A 6 -16.16 0.26 -33.71
N ASN A 7 -16.42 -0.80 -32.96
CA ASN A 7 -17.75 -1.37 -32.81
C ASN A 7 -18.71 -0.46 -32.03
N LEU A 8 -18.21 0.29 -31.03
CA LEU A 8 -18.98 1.32 -30.30
C LEU A 8 -19.35 2.52 -31.18
N MET A 9 -18.42 2.98 -32.03
CA MET A 9 -18.67 4.07 -32.97
C MET A 9 -19.68 3.65 -34.05
N VAL A 10 -19.61 2.42 -34.53
CA VAL A 10 -20.59 1.83 -35.49
C VAL A 10 -21.95 1.60 -34.83
N ALA A 11 -22.01 1.19 -33.55
CA ALA A 11 -23.26 1.06 -32.81
C ALA A 11 -23.95 2.42 -32.58
N ALA A 12 -23.18 3.46 -32.22
CA ALA A 12 -23.69 4.82 -32.07
C ALA A 12 -24.21 5.43 -33.39
N MET A 13 -23.62 5.07 -34.53
CA MET A 13 -24.06 5.54 -35.85
C MET A 13 -25.25 4.75 -36.45
N SER A 14 -25.55 3.54 -35.95
CA SER A 14 -26.57 2.65 -36.53
C SER A 14 -27.93 2.68 -35.83
N GLY A 15 -28.11 3.55 -34.82
CA GLY A 15 -29.39 3.73 -34.13
C GLY A 15 -29.86 2.53 -33.31
N LYS A 16 -29.05 1.47 -33.19
CA LYS A 16 -29.31 0.37 -32.24
C LYS A 16 -28.94 0.84 -30.84
N GLY A 17 -29.87 0.67 -29.90
CA GLY A 17 -29.64 0.93 -28.48
C GLY A 17 -28.36 0.25 -28.02
N VAL A 18 -27.42 1.06 -27.57
CA VAL A 18 -26.14 0.58 -27.05
C VAL A 18 -26.43 -0.11 -25.72
N ASN A 19 -26.26 -1.44 -25.68
CA ASN A 19 -26.40 -2.20 -24.44
C ASN A 19 -25.31 -1.76 -23.46
N MET A 20 -25.70 -1.11 -22.36
CA MET A 20 -24.76 -0.50 -21.40
C MET A 20 -23.86 -1.53 -20.72
N ALA A 21 -24.28 -2.79 -20.64
CA ALA A 21 -23.45 -3.89 -20.16
C ALA A 21 -22.21 -4.13 -21.06
N ASP A 22 -22.38 -4.02 -22.38
CA ASP A 22 -21.29 -4.23 -23.35
C ASP A 22 -20.33 -3.03 -23.39
N VAL A 23 -20.80 -1.82 -23.08
CA VAL A 23 -19.97 -0.62 -22.90
C VAL A 23 -19.17 -0.69 -21.61
N ALA A 24 -19.79 -1.15 -20.52
CA ALA A 24 -19.17 -1.33 -19.22
C ALA A 24 -18.05 -2.40 -19.25
N GLN A 25 -18.27 -3.50 -19.97
CA GLN A 25 -17.30 -4.59 -20.11
C GLN A 25 -16.15 -4.23 -21.07
N ALA A 26 -16.40 -3.41 -22.11
CA ALA A 26 -15.36 -2.93 -23.03
C ALA A 26 -14.43 -1.85 -22.44
N ARG A 27 -14.80 -1.22 -21.31
CA ARG A 27 -14.08 -0.08 -20.72
C ARG A 27 -13.61 -0.28 -19.27
N GLY A 28 -13.94 -1.38 -18.62
CA GLY A 28 -13.37 -1.75 -17.33
C GLY A 28 -13.80 -0.83 -16.18
N LEU A 29 -15.03 -1.03 -15.70
CA LEU A 29 -15.63 -0.49 -14.46
C LEU A 29 -16.27 0.91 -14.59
N VAL A 30 -17.60 0.91 -14.75
CA VAL A 30 -18.50 1.95 -14.23
C VAL A 30 -19.57 1.18 -13.46
N LEU A 31 -19.52 1.19 -12.13
CA LEU A 31 -20.46 0.41 -11.29
C LEU A 31 -21.64 1.26 -10.80
N ARG A 32 -21.54 2.60 -10.84
CA ARG A 32 -22.61 3.51 -10.44
C ARG A 32 -22.57 4.79 -11.25
N GLU A 33 -23.64 5.06 -11.98
CA GLU A 33 -23.89 6.35 -12.65
C GLU A 33 -25.00 7.03 -11.85
N ARG A 34 -24.70 8.23 -11.32
CA ARG A 34 -25.69 9.05 -10.62
C ARG A 34 -25.92 10.31 -11.43
N GLU A 35 -27.16 10.51 -11.84
CA GLU A 35 -27.58 11.74 -12.50
C GLU A 35 -28.29 12.62 -11.48
N ASN A 36 -27.74 13.81 -11.27
CA ASN A 36 -28.42 14.85 -10.51
C ASN A 36 -28.75 15.96 -11.51
N SER A 37 -30.02 16.37 -11.55
CA SER A 37 -30.44 17.53 -12.34
C SER A 37 -31.08 18.57 -11.43
N ILE A 38 -30.70 19.83 -11.65
CA ILE A 38 -31.38 20.98 -11.07
C ILE A 38 -32.69 21.26 -11.86
N PHE A 39 -32.77 20.75 -13.10
CA PHE A 39 -33.97 20.75 -13.92
C PHE A 39 -34.88 19.58 -13.56
N SER A 40 -36.07 19.87 -13.02
CA SER A 40 -37.12 18.84 -12.93
C SER A 40 -37.56 18.41 -14.34
N ASP A 41 -38.02 17.16 -14.49
CA ASP A 41 -38.59 16.64 -15.73
C ASP A 41 -39.77 17.49 -16.27
N ALA A 42 -40.30 18.41 -15.45
CA ALA A 42 -41.38 19.35 -15.79
C ALA A 42 -40.99 20.48 -16.76
N TRP A 43 -39.70 20.72 -17.02
CA TRP A 43 -39.27 21.76 -17.95
C TRP A 43 -39.48 21.41 -19.42
N ILE A 44 -39.38 20.12 -19.78
CA ILE A 44 -39.71 19.63 -21.12
C ILE A 44 -41.20 19.86 -21.43
N PRO A 45 -42.17 19.42 -20.60
CA PRO A 45 -43.58 19.69 -20.85
C PRO A 45 -43.90 21.18 -20.77
N LEU A 46 -43.20 21.98 -19.95
CA LEU A 46 -43.36 23.44 -19.94
C LEU A 46 -42.92 24.08 -21.26
N ALA A 47 -41.77 23.66 -21.81
CA ALA A 47 -41.30 24.13 -23.10
C ALA A 47 -42.26 23.73 -24.23
N VAL A 48 -42.74 22.49 -24.22
CA VAL A 48 -43.77 21.99 -25.16
C VAL A 48 -45.08 22.77 -25.00
N LEU A 49 -45.49 23.11 -23.77
CA LEU A 49 -46.68 23.91 -23.50
C LEU A 49 -46.56 25.32 -24.11
N PHE A 50 -45.41 26.00 -23.98
CA PHE A 50 -45.19 27.29 -24.63
C PHE A 50 -45.28 27.20 -26.16
N VAL A 51 -44.75 26.13 -26.76
CA VAL A 51 -44.89 25.89 -28.20
C VAL A 51 -46.36 25.69 -28.57
N ILE A 52 -47.10 24.86 -27.83
CA ILE A 52 -48.52 24.58 -28.08
C ILE A 52 -49.36 25.87 -27.96
N ILE A 53 -49.19 26.63 -26.88
CA ILE A 53 -49.91 27.91 -26.69
C ILE A 53 -49.54 28.89 -27.79
N GLY A 54 -48.26 28.98 -28.15
CA GLY A 54 -47.79 29.82 -29.25
C GLY A 54 -48.46 29.49 -30.59
N LEU A 55 -48.63 28.20 -30.90
CA LEU A 55 -49.34 27.73 -32.10
C LEU A 55 -50.84 28.04 -32.04
N LEU A 56 -51.48 27.80 -30.89
CA LEU A 56 -52.92 28.02 -30.69
C LEU A 56 -53.30 29.51 -30.71
N THR A 57 -52.42 30.39 -30.25
CA THR A 57 -52.66 31.84 -30.17
C THR A 57 -52.29 32.57 -31.47
N GLY A 58 -52.54 31.93 -32.63
CA GLY A 58 -52.29 32.53 -33.94
C GLY A 58 -50.81 32.63 -34.33
N ARG A 59 -49.97 31.67 -33.93
CA ARG A 59 -48.52 31.65 -34.18
C ARG A 59 -47.77 32.84 -33.58
N ASN A 60 -48.02 33.13 -32.31
CA ASN A 60 -47.31 34.18 -31.60
C ASN A 60 -45.79 33.88 -31.58
N PRO A 61 -44.96 34.72 -32.23
CA PRO A 61 -43.55 34.43 -32.41
C PRO A 61 -42.76 34.40 -31.10
N ALA A 62 -43.19 35.14 -30.08
CA ALA A 62 -42.49 35.21 -28.80
C ALA A 62 -42.59 33.90 -28.01
N LEU A 63 -43.78 33.30 -27.93
CA LEU A 63 -43.99 32.03 -27.22
C LEU A 63 -43.32 30.84 -27.94
N LEU A 64 -43.35 30.85 -29.27
CA LEU A 64 -42.64 29.85 -30.08
C LEU A 64 -41.12 29.97 -29.90
N ALA A 65 -40.58 31.19 -29.90
CA ALA A 65 -39.17 31.43 -29.64
C ALA A 65 -38.77 30.96 -28.24
N LEU A 66 -39.55 31.28 -27.21
CA LEU A 66 -39.29 30.86 -25.84
C LEU A 66 -39.28 29.34 -25.69
N GLY A 67 -40.32 28.66 -26.18
CA GLY A 67 -40.40 27.19 -26.13
C GLY A 67 -39.29 26.52 -26.95
N GLY A 68 -38.96 27.07 -28.12
CA GLY A 68 -37.87 26.59 -28.96
C GLY A 68 -36.50 26.74 -28.31
N VAL A 69 -36.21 27.88 -27.68
CA VAL A 69 -34.96 28.12 -26.94
C VAL A 69 -34.84 27.18 -25.75
N LEU A 70 -35.92 26.97 -24.98
CA LEU A 70 -35.91 26.02 -23.86
C LEU A 70 -35.62 24.59 -24.33
N LEU A 71 -36.27 24.12 -25.40
CA LEU A 71 -35.98 22.81 -25.98
C LEU A 71 -34.54 22.70 -26.50
N LEU A 72 -34.01 23.76 -27.13
CA LEU A 72 -32.63 23.82 -27.59
C LEU A 72 -31.65 23.71 -26.41
N ILE A 73 -31.88 24.45 -25.32
CA ILE A 73 -31.04 24.39 -24.12
C ILE A 73 -31.04 22.97 -23.54
N VAL A 74 -32.21 22.33 -23.39
CA VAL A 74 -32.30 20.96 -22.87
C VAL A 74 -31.60 19.96 -23.80
N ALA A 75 -31.80 20.07 -25.12
CA ALA A 75 -31.16 19.19 -26.09
C ALA A 75 -29.63 19.32 -26.08
N VAL A 76 -29.12 20.55 -26.09
CA VAL A 76 -27.68 20.84 -26.02
C VAL A 76 -27.09 20.34 -24.70
N SER A 77 -27.75 20.61 -23.57
CA SER A 77 -27.27 20.21 -22.25
C SER A 77 -27.23 18.69 -22.09
N THR A 78 -28.26 17.99 -22.58
CA THR A 78 -28.32 16.52 -22.56
C THR A 78 -27.22 15.90 -23.42
N LEU A 79 -27.00 16.44 -24.63
CA LEU A 79 -25.91 16.01 -25.50
C LEU A 79 -24.54 16.27 -24.85
N TRP A 80 -24.34 17.44 -24.26
CA TRP A 80 -23.11 17.81 -23.58
C TRP A 80 -22.81 16.88 -22.40
N LYS A 81 -23.81 16.62 -21.55
CA LYS A 81 -23.72 15.70 -20.41
C LYS A 81 -23.26 14.30 -20.85
N ASN A 82 -23.90 13.75 -21.89
CA ASN A 82 -23.58 12.40 -22.36
C ASN A 82 -22.17 12.30 -22.96
N LEU A 83 -21.65 13.40 -23.50
CA LEU A 83 -20.31 13.48 -24.09
C LEU A 83 -19.22 13.89 -23.09
N SER A 84 -19.57 14.52 -21.97
CA SER A 84 -18.59 15.17 -21.07
C SER A 84 -17.60 14.18 -20.46
N LEU A 85 -18.07 13.02 -20.00
CA LEU A 85 -17.22 11.98 -19.40
C LEU A 85 -16.70 10.94 -20.40
N LEU A 86 -16.98 11.08 -21.70
CA LEU A 86 -16.38 10.22 -22.71
C LEU A 86 -14.94 10.67 -22.99
N GLY A 87 -13.99 9.73 -23.01
CA GLY A 87 -12.59 10.03 -23.34
C GLY A 87 -11.85 10.87 -22.28
N VAL A 88 -12.33 10.87 -21.05
CA VAL A 88 -11.59 11.44 -19.91
C VAL A 88 -10.64 10.39 -19.37
N THR A 89 -9.38 10.76 -19.14
CA THR A 89 -8.36 9.90 -18.54
C THR A 89 -7.93 10.47 -17.20
N TYR A 90 -7.68 9.57 -16.25
CA TYR A 90 -7.20 9.88 -14.91
C TYR A 90 -6.16 8.84 -14.52
N GLU A 91 -4.94 9.28 -14.26
CA GLU A 91 -3.85 8.41 -13.85
C GLU A 91 -3.16 9.01 -12.61
N ARG A 92 -2.91 8.15 -11.61
CA ARG A 92 -2.12 8.51 -10.43
C ARG A 92 -0.74 7.87 -10.58
N ARG A 93 0.30 8.67 -10.40
CA ARG A 93 1.69 8.21 -10.38
C ARG A 93 2.32 8.62 -9.06
N PHE A 94 3.08 7.70 -8.48
CA PHE A 94 3.82 7.95 -7.25
C PHE A 94 5.31 7.91 -7.57
N ASN A 95 6.07 8.85 -7.01
CA ASN A 95 7.53 8.81 -7.10
C ASN A 95 8.10 7.54 -6.43
N GLN A 96 7.44 7.06 -5.36
CA GLN A 96 7.77 5.85 -4.63
C GLN A 96 6.51 5.21 -4.02
N THR A 97 6.49 3.87 -3.97
CA THR A 97 5.36 3.09 -3.40
C THR A 97 5.65 2.49 -2.03
N ARG A 98 6.90 2.62 -1.57
CA ARG A 98 7.41 2.06 -0.31
C ARG A 98 8.21 3.14 0.41
N VAL A 99 7.84 3.42 1.66
CA VAL A 99 8.47 4.50 2.45
C VAL A 99 8.56 4.14 3.91
N PHE A 100 9.31 4.92 4.67
CA PHE A 100 9.27 4.90 6.13
C PHE A 100 8.33 5.98 6.69
N PRO A 101 7.95 5.87 7.97
CA PRO A 101 7.01 6.80 8.57
C PRO A 101 7.53 8.24 8.52
N GLY A 102 6.67 9.15 8.07
CA GLY A 102 6.96 10.58 7.93
C GLY A 102 7.75 10.98 6.67
N GLU A 103 8.20 10.04 5.86
CA GLU A 103 8.82 10.35 4.56
C GLU A 103 7.75 10.89 3.58
N PRO A 104 8.09 11.91 2.77
CA PRO A 104 7.15 12.46 1.81
C PRO A 104 7.03 11.56 0.57
N ILE A 105 5.80 11.31 0.14
CA ILE A 105 5.48 10.70 -1.16
C ILE A 105 4.88 11.79 -2.03
N GLU A 106 5.40 11.95 -3.24
CA GLU A 106 4.80 12.81 -4.25
C GLU A 106 3.87 11.98 -5.13
N MET A 107 2.58 12.32 -5.09
CA MET A 107 1.56 11.80 -5.97
C MET A 107 1.29 12.81 -7.08
N THR A 108 1.62 12.45 -8.32
CA THR A 108 1.29 13.22 -9.51
C THR A 108 0.03 12.64 -10.15
N VAL A 109 -0.98 13.47 -10.26
CA VAL A 109 -2.25 13.19 -10.91
C VAL A 109 -2.23 13.78 -12.30
N THR A 110 -2.37 12.92 -13.30
CA THR A 110 -2.43 13.29 -14.71
C THR A 110 -3.86 13.13 -15.22
N VAL A 111 -4.44 14.22 -15.72
CA VAL A 111 -5.80 14.26 -16.25
C VAL A 111 -5.77 14.66 -17.72
N GLY A 112 -6.46 13.89 -18.56
CA GLY A 112 -6.55 14.16 -19.99
C GLY A 112 -7.98 14.21 -20.53
N ASN A 113 -8.18 15.04 -21.56
CA ASN A 113 -9.40 15.13 -22.32
C ASN A 113 -9.16 14.70 -23.77
N ASP A 114 -9.31 13.41 -24.09
CA ASP A 114 -8.98 12.85 -25.41
C ASP A 114 -9.98 13.20 -26.53
N LYS A 115 -10.93 14.11 -26.27
CA LYS A 115 -11.97 14.54 -27.21
C LYS A 115 -11.85 16.03 -27.53
N PHE A 116 -12.50 16.47 -28.61
CA PHE A 116 -12.58 17.87 -29.00
C PHE A 116 -13.48 18.73 -28.10
N LEU A 117 -14.46 18.13 -27.43
CA LEU A 117 -15.40 18.88 -26.58
C LEU A 117 -14.66 19.41 -25.34
N PRO A 118 -14.61 20.73 -25.13
CA PRO A 118 -14.02 21.30 -23.92
C PRO A 118 -14.88 20.99 -22.70
N LEU A 119 -14.22 20.78 -21.57
CA LEU A 119 -14.83 20.58 -20.26
C LEU A 119 -14.60 21.84 -19.43
N THR A 120 -15.66 22.62 -19.23
CA THR A 120 -15.62 23.85 -18.43
C THR A 120 -15.38 23.55 -16.94
N TRP A 121 -15.79 22.36 -16.50
CA TRP A 121 -15.46 21.83 -15.20
C TRP A 121 -15.43 20.30 -15.23
N LEU A 122 -14.47 19.74 -14.52
CA LEU A 122 -14.30 18.31 -14.30
C LEU A 122 -13.76 18.15 -12.89
N ARG A 123 -14.53 17.48 -12.03
CA ARG A 123 -14.21 17.27 -10.62
C ARG A 123 -13.86 15.82 -10.38
N PHE A 124 -12.71 15.58 -9.78
CA PHE A 124 -12.31 14.29 -9.25
C PHE A 124 -12.41 14.30 -7.74
N ARG A 125 -12.83 13.17 -7.20
CA ARG A 125 -12.94 12.86 -5.79
C ARG A 125 -12.15 11.58 -5.54
N ASP A 126 -10.97 11.72 -4.94
CA ASP A 126 -10.16 10.57 -4.49
C ASP A 126 -10.37 10.34 -3.00
N GLU A 127 -10.57 9.08 -2.63
CA GLU A 127 -10.50 8.64 -1.24
C GLU A 127 -9.04 8.38 -0.86
N LEU A 128 -8.58 9.08 0.18
CA LEU A 128 -7.25 9.02 0.73
C LEU A 128 -7.30 8.57 2.19
N PRO A 129 -6.39 7.70 2.63
CA PRO A 129 -6.33 7.28 4.02
C PRO A 129 -5.64 8.30 4.93
N ILE A 130 -5.11 9.40 4.36
CA ILE A 130 -4.44 10.46 5.12
C ILE A 130 -4.66 11.84 4.49
N SER A 131 -4.61 12.87 5.33
CA SER A 131 -4.62 14.26 4.89
C SER A 131 -3.34 14.58 4.09
N PRO A 132 -3.46 15.22 2.91
CA PRO A 132 -2.30 15.78 2.22
C PRO A 132 -1.68 16.93 3.03
N GLU A 133 -0.37 17.14 2.88
CA GLU A 133 0.30 18.32 3.45
C GLU A 133 -0.08 19.57 2.64
N GLU A 134 -0.47 20.64 3.32
CA GLU A 134 -1.08 21.83 2.74
C GLU A 134 -0.27 22.52 1.64
N SER A 135 -0.97 23.01 0.62
CA SER A 135 -0.71 24.33 0.02
C SER A 135 -1.85 24.91 -0.84
N PHE A 136 -2.88 24.17 -1.27
CA PHE A 136 -3.90 24.73 -2.20
C PHE A 136 -5.37 24.30 -2.05
N ILE A 137 -5.76 23.45 -1.09
CA ILE A 137 -7.13 22.91 -1.02
C ILE A 137 -7.97 23.71 -0.02
N SER A 138 -8.57 24.81 -0.48
CA SER A 138 -9.50 25.62 0.32
C SER A 138 -10.89 24.99 0.50
N GLN A 139 -11.15 23.76 0.05
CA GLN A 139 -12.43 23.09 0.31
C GLN A 139 -12.25 21.57 0.52
N THR A 140 -12.45 21.16 1.77
CA THR A 140 -13.08 19.89 2.16
C THR A 140 -12.22 18.62 2.11
N ALA A 141 -11.27 18.50 3.03
CA ALA A 141 -11.08 17.24 3.72
C ALA A 141 -12.24 17.07 4.72
N ALA A 142 -13.39 16.58 4.28
CA ALA A 142 -14.43 16.14 5.23
C ALA A 142 -13.96 14.81 5.82
N GLU A 143 -13.48 14.83 7.06
CA GLU A 143 -13.16 13.60 7.79
C GLU A 143 -14.47 12.86 8.07
N ILE A 144 -14.71 11.78 7.33
CA ILE A 144 -15.80 10.85 7.61
C ILE A 144 -15.14 9.52 7.91
N SER A 145 -15.19 9.09 9.18
CA SER A 145 -14.66 7.79 9.62
C SER A 145 -13.18 7.55 9.29
N GLY A 146 -12.31 8.56 9.40
CA GLY A 146 -10.87 8.41 9.19
C GLY A 146 -10.43 8.25 7.73
N SER A 147 -11.33 8.49 6.77
CA SER A 147 -10.99 8.66 5.35
C SER A 147 -11.05 10.13 4.98
N TYR A 148 -10.07 10.58 4.20
CA TYR A 148 -9.96 11.93 3.66
C TYR A 148 -10.37 11.93 2.21
N THR A 149 -11.01 13.00 1.76
CA THR A 149 -11.40 13.13 0.36
C THR A 149 -10.64 14.27 -0.31
N LEU A 150 -9.91 13.95 -1.37
CA LEU A 150 -9.21 14.93 -2.20
C LEU A 150 -10.10 15.35 -3.36
N TYR A 151 -10.49 16.63 -3.39
CA TYR A 151 -11.24 17.23 -4.48
C TYR A 151 -10.31 17.95 -5.45
N ASN A 152 -10.25 17.47 -6.69
CA ASN A 152 -9.49 18.11 -7.77
C ASN A 152 -10.43 18.61 -8.85
N THR A 153 -10.52 19.93 -9.02
CA THR A 153 -11.32 20.54 -10.11
C THR A 153 -10.42 21.09 -11.20
N PHE A 154 -10.75 20.76 -12.45
CA PHE A 154 -10.05 21.18 -13.66
C PHE A 154 -11.03 21.76 -14.68
N SER A 155 -10.52 22.65 -15.54
CA SER A 155 -11.14 23.01 -16.81
C SER A 155 -10.17 22.60 -17.90
N LEU A 156 -10.61 21.80 -18.87
CA LEU A 156 -9.75 21.22 -19.91
C LEU A 156 -10.33 21.51 -21.29
N GLN A 157 -9.52 22.08 -22.17
CA GLN A 157 -9.83 22.20 -23.59
C GLN A 157 -9.82 20.82 -24.27
N GLY A 158 -10.23 20.79 -25.53
CA GLY A 158 -10.17 19.57 -26.31
C GLY A 158 -8.73 19.12 -26.53
N HIS A 159 -8.44 17.83 -26.32
CA HIS A 159 -7.10 17.24 -26.39
C HIS A 159 -6.07 17.85 -25.42
N GLU A 160 -6.54 18.52 -24.37
CA GLU A 160 -5.66 19.05 -23.32
C GLU A 160 -5.36 17.97 -22.28
N GLN A 161 -4.14 18.00 -21.77
CA GLN A 161 -3.67 17.18 -20.65
C GLN A 161 -3.01 18.09 -19.62
N THR A 162 -3.32 17.88 -18.35
CA THR A 162 -2.78 18.65 -17.22
C THR A 162 -2.32 17.70 -16.13
N GLU A 163 -1.29 18.11 -15.40
CA GLU A 163 -0.76 17.39 -14.25
C GLU A 163 -0.84 18.24 -12.98
N ARG A 164 -1.08 17.61 -11.85
CA ARG A 164 -0.98 18.21 -10.51
C ARG A 164 -0.27 17.27 -9.56
N SER A 165 0.64 17.79 -8.77
CA SER A 165 1.37 17.02 -7.76
C SER A 165 0.92 17.39 -6.36
N VAL A 166 0.78 16.39 -5.50
CA VAL A 166 0.39 16.50 -4.09
C VAL A 166 1.35 15.68 -3.24
N THR A 167 1.80 16.24 -2.12
CA THR A 167 2.68 15.53 -1.18
C THR A 167 1.85 14.89 -0.06
N LEU A 168 2.09 13.61 0.18
CA LEU A 168 1.47 12.80 1.23
C LEU A 168 2.53 12.39 2.26
N ARG A 169 2.19 12.40 3.56
CA ARG A 169 3.04 11.86 4.63
C ARG A 169 2.27 10.91 5.50
N PHE A 170 2.83 9.71 5.70
CA PHE A 170 2.22 8.66 6.50
C PHE A 170 2.93 8.54 7.84
N PRO A 171 2.31 8.90 8.98
CA PRO A 171 2.97 8.92 10.29
C PRO A 171 3.08 7.54 10.94
N LYS A 172 2.26 6.58 10.48
CA LYS A 172 2.23 5.21 11.01
C LYS A 172 2.59 4.22 9.90
N ARG A 173 3.15 3.08 10.30
CA ARG A 173 3.39 1.98 9.36
C ARG A 173 2.06 1.36 8.94
N GLY A 174 2.04 0.72 7.78
CA GLY A 174 0.85 0.02 7.31
C GLY A 174 0.78 -0.15 5.81
N TYR A 175 -0.24 -0.88 5.38
CA TYR A 175 -0.69 -0.91 3.99
C TYR A 175 -1.78 0.13 3.82
N TYR A 176 -1.56 1.05 2.87
CA TYR A 176 -2.46 2.14 2.58
C TYR A 176 -3.00 1.97 1.16
N HIS A 177 -4.32 1.99 1.04
CA HIS A 177 -4.98 1.98 -0.26
C HIS A 177 -5.42 3.40 -0.62
N ILE A 178 -5.12 3.82 -1.85
CA ILE A 178 -5.54 5.11 -2.41
C ILE A 178 -6.55 4.86 -3.52
N GLY A 179 -7.67 5.56 -3.47
CA GLY A 179 -8.84 5.32 -4.29
C GLY A 179 -9.95 4.60 -3.52
N PRO A 180 -11.13 4.38 -4.13
CA PRO A 180 -11.47 4.60 -5.54
C PRO A 180 -11.50 6.08 -5.94
N VAL A 181 -11.49 6.34 -7.25
CA VAL A 181 -11.67 7.70 -7.78
C VAL A 181 -13.06 7.84 -8.37
N THR A 182 -13.77 8.90 -7.96
CA THR A 182 -15.03 9.29 -8.57
C THR A 182 -14.82 10.57 -9.36
N TYR A 183 -15.34 10.63 -10.58
CA TYR A 183 -15.23 11.80 -11.43
C TYR A 183 -16.60 12.27 -11.91
N GLU A 184 -16.73 13.58 -11.96
CA GLU A 184 -17.99 14.26 -12.10
C GLU A 184 -17.80 15.43 -13.07
N SER A 185 -18.73 15.55 -13.99
CA SER A 185 -18.80 16.68 -14.91
C SER A 185 -20.27 16.92 -15.26
N GLY A 186 -20.52 17.86 -16.16
CA GLY A 186 -21.87 18.21 -16.56
C GLY A 186 -21.88 19.01 -17.83
N ASP A 187 -23.00 19.66 -18.08
CA ASP A 187 -23.14 20.62 -19.16
C ASP A 187 -22.61 22.01 -18.77
N ILE A 188 -22.50 22.88 -19.78
CA ILE A 188 -22.00 24.26 -19.64
C ILE A 188 -22.91 25.16 -18.81
N PHE A 189 -24.20 24.83 -18.70
CA PHE A 189 -25.18 25.57 -17.91
C PHE A 189 -25.36 24.95 -16.51
N THR A 190 -24.62 23.88 -16.20
CA THR A 190 -24.68 23.16 -14.91
C THR A 190 -26.10 22.67 -14.56
N LEU A 191 -26.90 22.34 -15.58
CA LEU A 191 -28.28 21.85 -15.40
C LEU A 191 -28.32 20.36 -15.08
N PHE A 192 -27.34 19.62 -15.61
CA PHE A 192 -27.20 18.18 -15.48
C PHE A 192 -25.78 17.85 -15.05
N THR A 193 -25.70 17.00 -14.02
CA THR A 193 -24.46 16.43 -13.53
C THR A 193 -24.47 14.93 -13.75
N ILE A 194 -23.35 14.42 -14.24
CA ILE A 194 -23.08 13.00 -14.41
C ILE A 194 -21.87 12.65 -13.55
N GLU A 195 -22.02 11.62 -12.72
CA GLU A 195 -20.98 11.10 -11.83
C GLU A 195 -20.65 9.66 -12.25
N ARG A 196 -19.37 9.32 -12.29
CA ARG A 196 -18.88 7.96 -12.55
C ARG A 196 -17.76 7.60 -11.58
N GLU A 197 -17.80 6.37 -11.12
CA GLU A 197 -16.80 5.81 -10.20
C GLU A 197 -15.90 4.80 -10.93
N HIS A 198 -14.59 4.91 -10.69
CA HIS A 198 -13.60 3.96 -11.15
C HIS A 198 -12.87 3.33 -9.95
N HIS A 199 -13.11 2.04 -9.74
CA HIS A 199 -12.53 1.25 -8.66
C HIS A 199 -11.11 0.78 -9.00
N HIS A 200 -10.21 1.73 -9.16
CA HIS A 200 -8.77 1.46 -9.18
C HIS A 200 -8.18 1.83 -7.82
N LEU A 201 -7.48 0.87 -7.19
CA LEU A 201 -6.84 1.04 -5.90
C LEU A 201 -5.33 0.95 -6.08
N ASP A 202 -4.64 2.03 -5.73
CA ASP A 202 -3.19 2.04 -5.63
C ASP A 202 -2.80 1.62 -4.20
N THR A 203 -1.74 0.82 -4.06
CA THR A 203 -1.28 0.34 -2.76
C THR A 203 0.09 0.93 -2.43
N LEU A 204 0.17 1.59 -1.28
CA LEU A 204 1.41 2.12 -0.71
C LEU A 204 1.75 1.33 0.56
N VAL A 205 3.03 1.05 0.76
CA VAL A 205 3.53 0.35 1.93
C VAL A 205 4.39 1.30 2.75
N VAL A 206 4.03 1.48 4.02
CA VAL A 206 4.84 2.23 4.98
C VAL A 206 5.48 1.24 5.93
N TYR A 207 6.81 1.13 5.85
CA TYR A 207 7.61 0.23 6.68
C TYR A 207 7.61 0.65 8.15
N PRO A 208 7.94 -0.28 9.06
CA PRO A 208 8.19 0.07 10.45
C PRO A 208 9.43 0.95 10.60
N GLN A 209 9.41 1.85 11.58
CA GLN A 209 10.57 2.69 11.90
C GLN A 209 11.76 1.83 12.35
N LEU A 210 12.95 2.14 11.85
CA LEU A 210 14.20 1.46 12.20
C LEU A 210 15.07 2.32 13.12
N TRP A 211 15.75 1.66 14.06
CA TRP A 211 16.67 2.28 15.00
C TRP A 211 18.01 1.53 15.00
N PRO A 212 19.15 2.22 15.15
CA PRO A 212 20.40 1.56 15.49
C PRO A 212 20.27 0.77 16.79
N LEU A 213 20.87 -0.42 16.85
CA LEU A 213 20.73 -1.33 17.99
C LEU A 213 21.23 -0.70 19.31
N GLU A 214 22.24 0.17 19.24
CA GLU A 214 22.80 0.88 20.38
C GLU A 214 21.78 1.85 21.00
N GLN A 215 20.92 2.46 20.18
CA GLN A 215 19.86 3.34 20.66
C GLN A 215 18.72 2.57 21.33
N LEU A 216 18.60 1.28 21.04
CA LEU A 216 17.71 0.33 21.71
C LEU A 216 18.33 -0.28 22.98
N GLY A 217 19.57 0.08 23.33
CA GLY A 217 20.28 -0.47 24.49
C GLY A 217 20.88 -1.85 24.26
N LEU A 218 20.94 -2.32 23.01
CA LEU A 218 21.60 -3.57 22.63
C LEU A 218 23.07 -3.31 22.28
N PRO A 219 23.99 -4.27 22.52
CA PRO A 219 25.38 -4.05 22.21
C PRO A 219 25.62 -4.05 20.69
N ALA A 220 26.47 -3.13 20.22
CA ALA A 220 26.80 -2.94 18.80
C ALA A 220 27.40 -4.19 18.14
N LYS A 221 28.17 -4.95 18.93
CA LYS A 221 28.83 -6.20 18.52
C LYS A 221 28.20 -7.35 19.28
N GLU A 222 27.89 -8.41 18.53
CA GLU A 222 27.42 -9.68 19.08
C GLU A 222 26.19 -9.55 20.01
N PRO A 223 25.10 -8.88 19.57
CA PRO A 223 23.89 -8.71 20.36
C PRO A 223 23.23 -10.02 20.78
N PHE A 224 23.59 -11.14 20.14
CA PHE A 224 23.05 -12.46 20.45
C PHE A 224 24.09 -13.41 21.06
N GLY A 225 25.13 -12.85 21.69
CA GLY A 225 26.23 -13.55 22.35
C GLY A 225 27.43 -13.81 21.43
N GLU A 226 28.53 -14.31 22.01
CA GLU A 226 29.78 -14.59 21.28
C GLU A 226 29.54 -15.66 20.21
N VAL A 227 29.54 -15.22 18.95
CA VAL A 227 29.39 -16.11 17.80
C VAL A 227 30.58 -15.86 16.90
N LYS A 228 31.60 -16.74 17.03
CA LYS A 228 32.72 -16.82 16.08
C LYS A 228 32.22 -17.31 14.72
N VAL A 229 31.52 -16.47 13.98
CA VAL A 229 31.23 -16.67 12.57
C VAL A 229 32.14 -15.71 11.81
N SER A 230 33.25 -16.23 11.31
CA SER A 230 34.02 -15.53 10.29
C SER A 230 33.09 -15.31 9.11
N ARG A 231 32.94 -14.07 8.65
CA ARG A 231 32.36 -13.79 7.32
C ARG A 231 33.06 -14.71 6.33
N SER A 232 32.34 -15.64 5.72
CA SER A 232 32.98 -16.54 4.76
C SER A 232 33.37 -15.72 3.54
N LEU A 233 34.63 -15.81 3.15
CA LEU A 233 35.10 -15.28 1.87
C LEU A 233 34.66 -16.17 0.69
N PHE A 234 34.11 -17.35 0.98
CA PHE A 234 33.70 -18.34 -0.01
C PHE A 234 32.19 -18.54 -0.01
N THR A 235 31.58 -18.49 -1.19
CA THR A 235 30.20 -18.88 -1.42
C THR A 235 30.12 -20.35 -1.83
N ASP A 236 29.02 -21.01 -1.48
CA ASP A 236 28.69 -22.37 -1.90
C ASP A 236 27.99 -22.33 -3.27
N PRO A 237 28.64 -22.75 -4.37
CA PRO A 237 28.07 -22.68 -5.72
C PRO A 237 26.84 -23.58 -5.92
N ILE A 238 26.62 -24.55 -5.02
CA ILE A 238 25.47 -25.47 -5.07
C ILE A 238 24.22 -24.78 -4.55
N LYS A 239 24.37 -23.83 -3.61
CA LYS A 239 23.25 -23.09 -2.99
C LYS A 239 23.07 -21.73 -3.64
N THR A 240 22.21 -21.66 -4.65
CA THR A 240 21.77 -20.38 -5.21
C THR A 240 20.69 -19.77 -4.30
N GLN A 241 20.95 -18.59 -3.73
CA GLN A 241 20.01 -17.86 -2.85
C GLN A 241 19.01 -17.00 -3.61
N GLY A 242 19.37 -16.56 -4.81
CA GLY A 242 18.58 -15.59 -5.55
C GLY A 242 19.27 -15.12 -6.81
N ILE A 243 18.70 -14.08 -7.41
CA ILE A 243 19.15 -13.51 -8.66
C ILE A 243 19.17 -12.00 -8.47
N ARG A 244 20.20 -11.33 -8.98
CA ARG A 244 20.30 -9.87 -9.00
C ARG A 244 20.75 -9.40 -10.37
N ASP A 245 20.68 -8.09 -10.61
CA ASP A 245 21.21 -7.50 -11.83
C ASP A 245 22.72 -7.74 -11.97
N TYR A 246 23.14 -8.04 -13.19
CA TYR A 246 24.54 -8.30 -13.51
C TYR A 246 25.38 -7.04 -13.37
N HIS A 247 26.46 -7.12 -12.60
CA HIS A 247 27.47 -6.08 -12.53
C HIS A 247 28.67 -6.47 -13.41
N PRO A 248 29.36 -5.53 -14.08
CA PRO A 248 30.53 -5.85 -14.91
C PRO A 248 31.65 -6.67 -14.24
N ASN A 249 31.71 -6.65 -12.91
CA ASN A 249 32.68 -7.42 -12.11
C ASN A 249 32.22 -8.86 -11.82
N ASP A 250 30.99 -9.22 -12.20
CA ASP A 250 30.45 -10.56 -12.03
C ASP A 250 31.05 -11.51 -13.07
N ARG A 251 31.18 -12.79 -12.69
CA ARG A 251 31.69 -13.81 -13.62
C ARG A 251 30.57 -14.19 -14.58
N PHE A 252 30.85 -14.24 -15.88
CA PHE A 252 29.89 -14.70 -16.89
C PHE A 252 29.29 -16.09 -16.62
N ARG A 253 30.03 -16.98 -15.94
CA ARG A 253 29.55 -18.30 -15.55
C ARG A 253 28.37 -18.24 -14.57
N ASP A 254 28.25 -17.15 -13.82
CA ASP A 254 27.21 -16.95 -12.81
C ASP A 254 25.94 -16.31 -13.40
N VAL A 255 25.91 -16.04 -14.71
CA VAL A 255 24.71 -15.51 -15.39
C VAL A 255 23.57 -16.54 -15.36
N HIS A 256 22.41 -16.10 -14.89
CA HIS A 256 21.19 -16.88 -14.90
C HIS A 256 20.42 -16.71 -16.22
N TRP A 257 20.87 -17.41 -17.26
CA TRP A 257 20.35 -17.26 -18.65
C TRP A 257 18.82 -17.30 -18.77
N LYS A 258 18.13 -18.17 -18.03
CA LYS A 258 16.66 -18.25 -18.06
C LYS A 258 15.98 -16.99 -17.49
N ALA A 259 16.59 -16.34 -16.52
CA ALA A 259 16.06 -15.11 -15.93
C ALA A 259 16.39 -13.92 -16.84
N THR A 260 17.62 -13.89 -17.37
CA THR A 260 18.04 -12.94 -18.41
C THR A 260 17.08 -12.94 -19.60
N ALA A 261 16.72 -14.12 -20.12
CA ALA A 261 15.81 -14.24 -21.26
C ALA A 261 14.39 -13.72 -20.96
N ARG A 262 13.90 -13.90 -19.72
CA ARG A 262 12.57 -13.41 -19.30
C ARG A 262 12.56 -11.90 -19.07
N ARG A 263 13.64 -11.36 -18.51
CA ARG A 263 13.73 -9.96 -18.08
C ARG A 263 14.28 -9.03 -19.16
N GLY A 264 14.95 -9.58 -20.18
CA GLY A 264 15.57 -8.81 -21.27
C GLY A 264 16.91 -8.14 -20.89
N SER A 265 17.37 -8.29 -19.65
CA SER A 265 18.63 -7.74 -19.12
C SER A 265 19.46 -8.83 -18.44
N LEU A 266 20.79 -8.72 -18.42
CA LEU A 266 21.66 -9.73 -17.79
C LEU A 266 21.40 -9.83 -16.29
N GLN A 267 21.18 -11.05 -15.82
CA GLN A 267 20.93 -11.38 -14.42
C GLN A 267 22.00 -12.35 -13.91
N THR A 268 22.51 -12.15 -12.70
CA THR A 268 23.54 -12.97 -12.03
C THR A 268 22.95 -13.74 -10.85
N LYS A 269 23.36 -15.01 -10.68
CA LYS A 269 23.06 -15.83 -9.51
C LYS A 269 23.82 -15.32 -8.28
N VAL A 270 23.10 -15.15 -7.17
CA VAL A 270 23.70 -14.91 -5.86
C VAL A 270 23.75 -16.24 -5.10
N TYR A 271 24.93 -16.62 -4.62
CA TYR A 271 25.17 -17.88 -3.91
C TYR A 271 25.26 -17.70 -2.40
N ASP A 272 24.97 -18.76 -1.65
CA ASP A 272 24.96 -18.73 -0.20
C ASP A 272 26.37 -18.73 0.40
N PRO A 273 26.70 -17.86 1.38
CA PRO A 273 27.95 -18.00 2.12
C PRO A 273 28.06 -19.40 2.73
N SER A 274 29.22 -20.02 2.57
CA SER A 274 29.49 -21.37 3.11
C SER A 274 29.42 -21.43 4.64
N THR A 275 29.59 -20.30 5.33
CA THR A 275 29.27 -20.11 6.75
C THR A 275 28.50 -18.81 6.95
N GLY A 276 27.49 -18.83 7.82
CA GLY A 276 26.79 -17.61 8.23
C GLY A 276 25.75 -17.87 9.30
N MET A 277 25.45 -16.85 10.11
CA MET A 277 24.41 -16.93 11.12
C MET A 277 23.02 -16.89 10.46
N THR A 278 22.05 -17.51 11.13
CA THR A 278 20.63 -17.42 10.77
C THR A 278 19.89 -16.95 12.01
N THR A 279 18.98 -16.00 11.85
CA THR A 279 18.17 -15.42 12.91
C THR A 279 16.71 -15.49 12.49
N ALA A 280 15.87 -16.01 13.39
CA ALA A 280 14.42 -16.01 13.23
C ALA A 280 13.84 -15.07 14.29
N VAL A 281 13.30 -13.94 13.83
CA VAL A 281 12.65 -12.95 14.70
C VAL A 281 11.20 -13.32 14.87
N PHE A 282 10.80 -13.63 16.10
CA PHE A 282 9.42 -13.85 16.51
C PHE A 282 8.90 -12.60 17.18
N LEU A 283 7.78 -12.08 16.70
CA LEU A 283 7.09 -10.94 17.28
C LEU A 283 5.81 -11.41 17.95
N ASN A 284 5.67 -11.10 19.23
CA ASN A 284 4.39 -11.18 19.92
C ASN A 284 3.62 -9.86 19.73
N VAL A 285 2.46 -9.94 19.09
CA VAL A 285 1.53 -8.82 18.88
C VAL A 285 0.69 -8.57 20.13
N ALA A 286 0.51 -9.58 20.99
CA ALA A 286 -0.23 -9.42 22.23
C ALA A 286 0.51 -8.46 23.18
N THR A 287 -0.19 -7.41 23.60
CA THR A 287 0.32 -6.38 24.51
C THR A 287 -0.27 -6.49 25.91
N PHE A 288 -1.24 -7.38 26.11
CA PHE A 288 -1.80 -7.76 27.39
C PHE A 288 -1.83 -9.29 27.51
N ALA A 289 -1.78 -9.81 28.73
CA ALA A 289 -1.83 -11.25 29.00
C ALA A 289 -3.09 -11.91 28.43
N LYS A 290 -4.20 -11.17 28.31
CA LYS A 290 -5.45 -11.67 27.75
C LYS A 290 -5.92 -10.75 26.64
N HIS A 291 -6.21 -11.32 25.47
CA HIS A 291 -6.52 -10.57 24.24
C HIS A 291 -7.76 -9.67 24.35
N TRP A 292 -8.71 -9.99 25.23
CA TRP A 292 -9.94 -9.19 25.43
C TRP A 292 -9.73 -7.91 26.24
N MET A 293 -8.53 -7.68 26.80
CA MET A 293 -8.18 -6.43 27.47
C MET A 293 -7.89 -5.29 26.48
N GLY A 294 -7.99 -5.55 25.17
CA GLY A 294 -7.63 -4.62 24.12
C GLY A 294 -6.15 -4.75 23.74
N PHE A 295 -5.59 -3.68 23.18
CA PHE A 295 -4.18 -3.61 22.83
C PHE A 295 -3.60 -2.23 23.11
N ASN A 296 -2.31 -2.17 23.42
CA ASN A 296 -1.57 -0.93 23.55
C ASN A 296 -0.87 -0.63 22.21
N SER A 297 -1.41 0.34 21.45
CA SER A 297 -0.88 0.70 20.14
C SER A 297 0.59 1.11 20.21
N ASP A 298 1.00 1.93 21.17
CA ASP A 298 2.38 2.43 21.26
C ASP A 298 3.36 1.29 21.57
N LEU A 299 2.99 0.36 22.46
CA LEU A 299 3.82 -0.79 22.78
C LEU A 299 3.99 -1.73 21.58
N LEU A 300 2.91 -1.96 20.82
CA LEU A 300 2.94 -2.75 19.58
C LEU A 300 3.83 -2.09 18.52
N GLU A 301 3.68 -0.78 18.29
CA GLU A 301 4.55 -0.02 17.38
C GLU A 301 6.03 -0.16 17.75
N ARG A 302 6.36 0.01 19.04
CA ARG A 302 7.74 -0.14 19.53
C ARG A 302 8.25 -1.57 19.33
N ALA A 303 7.45 -2.59 19.63
CA ALA A 303 7.85 -4.00 19.47
C ALA A 303 8.15 -4.33 18.00
N ILE A 304 7.33 -3.83 17.08
CA ILE A 304 7.53 -4.01 15.64
C ILE A 304 8.78 -3.24 15.18
N SER A 305 8.99 -2.01 15.64
CA SER A 305 10.22 -1.25 15.34
C SER A 305 11.49 -1.93 15.86
N VAL A 306 11.45 -2.54 17.05
CA VAL A 306 12.57 -3.32 17.59
C VAL A 306 12.83 -4.55 16.72
N ALA A 307 11.80 -5.32 16.40
CA ALA A 307 11.90 -6.49 15.54
C ALA A 307 12.47 -6.14 14.15
N ALA A 308 12.01 -5.04 13.56
CA ALA A 308 12.48 -4.52 12.28
C ALA A 308 13.94 -4.09 12.34
N SER A 309 14.35 -3.41 13.42
CA SER A 309 15.73 -2.97 13.65
C SER A 309 16.69 -4.16 13.76
N ILE A 310 16.28 -5.23 14.45
CA ILE A 310 17.02 -6.48 14.56
C ILE A 310 17.15 -7.17 13.20
N ALA A 311 16.06 -7.23 12.43
CA ALA A 311 16.06 -7.82 11.10
C ALA A 311 17.00 -7.05 10.16
N ASN A 312 16.92 -5.71 10.16
CA ASN A 312 17.81 -4.84 9.40
C ASN A 312 19.28 -5.07 9.78
N TYR A 313 19.60 -5.08 11.07
CA TYR A 313 20.96 -5.38 11.54
C TYR A 313 21.43 -6.76 11.05
N GLY A 314 20.60 -7.79 11.17
CA GLY A 314 20.94 -9.14 10.72
C GLY A 314 21.26 -9.19 9.22
N VAL A 315 20.46 -8.52 8.38
CA VAL A 315 20.72 -8.43 6.94
C VAL A 315 22.02 -7.66 6.65
N GLN A 316 22.28 -6.55 7.35
CA GLN A 316 23.54 -5.79 7.22
C GLN A 316 24.77 -6.61 7.61
N GLN A 317 24.63 -7.57 8.53
CA GLN A 317 25.69 -8.52 8.88
C GLN A 317 25.80 -9.72 7.92
N GLY A 318 24.92 -9.83 6.94
CA GLY A 318 24.87 -10.96 5.99
C GLY A 318 24.23 -12.22 6.57
N TRP A 319 23.42 -12.10 7.63
CA TRP A 319 22.74 -13.23 8.25
C TRP A 319 21.51 -13.64 7.44
N GLY A 320 21.12 -14.91 7.58
CA GLY A 320 19.81 -15.36 7.11
C GLY A 320 18.75 -14.84 8.07
N VAL A 321 17.84 -13.99 7.63
CA VAL A 321 16.83 -13.37 8.51
C VAL A 321 15.45 -13.88 8.15
N GLY A 322 14.74 -14.44 9.11
CA GLY A 322 13.33 -14.80 9.00
C GLY A 322 12.48 -14.01 9.99
N PHE A 323 11.19 -13.90 9.70
CA PHE A 323 10.23 -13.18 10.52
C PHE A 323 8.95 -13.99 10.71
N TYR A 324 8.47 -14.01 11.95
CA TYR A 324 7.31 -14.76 12.39
C TYR A 324 6.52 -13.88 13.34
N ALA A 325 5.22 -13.72 13.12
CA ALA A 325 4.38 -12.99 14.06
C ALA A 325 3.07 -13.73 14.28
N ASN A 326 2.60 -13.73 15.52
CA ASN A 326 1.29 -14.29 15.85
C ASN A 326 0.12 -13.39 15.44
N GLY A 327 0.38 -12.18 14.92
CA GLY A 327 -0.62 -11.35 14.26
C GLY A 327 -0.96 -11.83 12.84
N SER A 328 -2.03 -11.30 12.27
CA SER A 328 -2.41 -11.53 10.88
C SER A 328 -2.19 -10.31 10.00
N VAL A 329 -2.21 -10.55 8.68
CA VAL A 329 -2.33 -9.48 7.68
C VAL A 329 -3.79 -8.97 7.63
N PRO A 330 -4.05 -7.74 7.16
CA PRO A 330 -5.41 -7.22 7.05
C PRO A 330 -6.29 -8.15 6.21
N ASN A 331 -7.52 -8.39 6.65
CA ASN A 331 -8.50 -9.28 6.00
C ASN A 331 -8.06 -10.75 5.88
N SER A 332 -7.17 -11.21 6.76
CA SER A 332 -6.74 -12.61 6.85
C SER A 332 -6.71 -13.09 8.30
N ASP A 333 -6.86 -14.40 8.47
CA ASP A 333 -6.74 -15.11 9.75
C ASP A 333 -5.42 -15.90 9.87
N GLN A 334 -4.54 -15.78 8.87
CA GLN A 334 -3.29 -16.53 8.85
C GLN A 334 -2.16 -15.78 9.58
N PRO A 335 -1.36 -16.49 10.40
CA PRO A 335 -0.19 -15.89 11.03
C PRO A 335 0.88 -15.56 9.99
N ILE A 336 1.63 -14.48 10.24
CA ILE A 336 2.65 -14.00 9.32
C ILE A 336 3.91 -14.86 9.43
N ARG A 337 4.40 -15.34 8.29
CA ARG A 337 5.56 -16.23 8.19
C ARG A 337 6.44 -15.84 7.00
N VAL A 338 7.67 -15.48 7.28
CA VAL A 338 8.72 -15.25 6.31
C VAL A 338 9.91 -16.13 6.70
N ALA A 339 10.11 -17.21 5.95
CA ALA A 339 11.20 -18.14 6.22
C ALA A 339 12.57 -17.42 6.15
N PRO A 340 13.56 -17.85 6.96
CA PRO A 340 14.89 -17.25 6.91
C PRO A 340 15.51 -17.32 5.53
N GLY A 341 15.91 -16.17 5.02
CA GLY A 341 16.57 -16.05 3.71
C GLY A 341 17.69 -15.02 3.77
N ARG A 342 18.53 -15.03 2.73
CA ARG A 342 19.66 -14.12 2.55
C ARG A 342 19.62 -13.39 1.20
N SER A 343 18.53 -13.56 0.44
CA SER A 343 18.36 -12.88 -0.84
C SER A 343 18.44 -11.36 -0.66
N PRO A 344 18.91 -10.60 -1.66
CA PRO A 344 18.89 -9.13 -1.62
C PRO A 344 17.52 -8.54 -1.22
N ASP A 345 16.43 -9.15 -1.68
CA ASP A 345 15.06 -8.69 -1.38
C ASP A 345 14.52 -9.17 -0.02
N GLN A 346 15.32 -9.88 0.78
CA GLN A 346 14.84 -10.48 2.04
C GLN A 346 14.41 -9.39 3.03
N LEU A 347 15.17 -8.31 3.16
CA LEU A 347 14.84 -7.22 4.07
C LEU A 347 13.50 -6.59 3.68
N GLY A 348 13.30 -6.28 2.40
CA GLY A 348 12.03 -5.77 1.87
C GLY A 348 10.87 -6.69 2.23
N ARG A 349 10.97 -8.00 1.96
CA ARG A 349 9.93 -8.98 2.32
C ARG A 349 9.62 -9.04 3.82
N VAL A 350 10.65 -8.95 4.67
CA VAL A 350 10.48 -8.94 6.13
C VAL A 350 9.81 -7.64 6.60
N LEU A 351 10.23 -6.48 6.09
CA LEU A 351 9.65 -5.19 6.46
C LEU A 351 8.22 -5.01 5.92
N GLU A 352 7.93 -5.49 4.71
CA GLU A 352 6.57 -5.57 4.16
C GLU A 352 5.68 -6.44 5.05
N ALA A 353 6.15 -7.63 5.45
CA ALA A 353 5.43 -8.49 6.37
C ALA A 353 5.18 -7.82 7.73
N MET A 354 6.14 -7.06 8.26
CA MET A 354 5.98 -6.26 9.49
C MET A 354 5.01 -5.07 9.33
N ALA A 355 4.98 -4.44 8.16
CA ALA A 355 4.02 -3.39 7.83
C ALA A 355 2.58 -3.94 7.77
N ALA A 356 2.41 -5.22 7.44
CA ALA A 356 1.12 -5.90 7.40
C ALA A 356 0.63 -6.38 8.76
N VAL A 357 1.46 -6.36 9.81
CA VAL A 357 1.06 -6.88 11.13
C VAL A 357 -0.08 -6.03 11.71
N THR A 358 -1.24 -6.67 11.89
CA THR A 358 -2.37 -6.13 12.66
C THR A 358 -2.24 -6.43 14.14
N GLU A 359 -3.05 -5.79 14.98
CA GLU A 359 -3.16 -5.99 16.42
C GLU A 359 -3.80 -7.34 16.83
N PHE A 360 -4.40 -8.04 15.89
CA PHE A 360 -5.16 -9.26 16.15
C PHE A 360 -4.26 -10.49 16.16
N ALA A 361 -4.01 -11.02 17.35
CA ALA A 361 -3.29 -12.28 17.52
C ALA A 361 -4.17 -13.47 17.10
N THR A 362 -3.71 -14.22 16.09
CA THR A 362 -4.34 -15.46 15.59
C THR A 362 -4.03 -16.68 16.46
N SER A 363 -2.96 -16.62 17.25
CA SER A 363 -2.52 -17.69 18.16
C SER A 363 -1.65 -17.14 19.29
N SER A 364 -1.40 -17.94 20.32
CA SER A 364 -0.44 -17.58 21.37
C SER A 364 0.99 -17.73 20.83
N ILE A 365 1.87 -16.80 21.22
CA ILE A 365 3.23 -16.74 20.68
C ILE A 365 4.07 -17.94 21.12
N ASP A 366 3.83 -18.47 22.32
CA ASP A 366 4.47 -19.67 22.87
C ASP A 366 4.16 -20.91 22.02
N LEU A 367 2.91 -21.12 21.63
CA LEU A 367 2.52 -22.22 20.73
C LEU A 367 3.13 -22.04 19.34
N MET A 368 3.15 -20.81 18.82
CA MET A 368 3.77 -20.50 17.54
C MET A 368 5.27 -20.79 17.55
N LEU A 369 5.99 -20.38 18.60
CA LEU A 369 7.42 -20.66 18.79
C LEU A 369 7.69 -22.17 18.76
N LEU A 370 6.95 -22.94 19.55
CA LEU A 370 7.12 -24.40 19.61
C LEU A 370 6.78 -25.07 18.26
N ARG A 371 5.75 -24.59 17.56
CA ARG A 371 5.31 -25.12 16.25
C ARG A 371 6.29 -24.83 15.13
N GLU A 372 6.84 -23.62 15.07
CA GLU A 372 7.70 -23.19 13.95
C GLU A 372 9.18 -23.55 14.18
N SER A 373 9.62 -23.70 15.43
CA SER A 373 11.02 -24.02 15.76
C SER A 373 11.60 -25.24 15.03
N PRO A 374 10.88 -26.36 14.79
CA PRO A 374 11.44 -27.52 14.10
C PRO A 374 11.75 -27.24 12.62
N GLY A 375 11.04 -26.32 11.98
CA GLY A 375 11.27 -25.90 10.59
C GLY A 375 12.47 -24.96 10.41
N LEU A 376 13.00 -24.41 11.51
CA LEU A 376 14.16 -23.52 11.46
C LEU A 376 15.48 -24.31 11.43
N PRO A 377 16.50 -23.81 10.71
CA PRO A 377 17.85 -24.37 10.76
C PRO A 377 18.32 -24.57 12.20
N TRP A 378 19.00 -25.69 12.49
CA TRP A 378 19.39 -26.05 13.86
C TRP A 378 20.15 -24.94 14.59
N VAL A 379 21.07 -24.29 13.87
CA VAL A 379 21.95 -23.21 14.39
C VAL A 379 21.27 -21.83 14.34
N ALA A 380 19.99 -21.75 13.97
CA ALA A 380 19.27 -20.50 13.97
C ALA A 380 19.11 -19.95 15.39
N THR A 381 19.34 -18.64 15.53
CA THR A 381 19.06 -17.91 16.76
C THR A 381 17.61 -17.46 16.72
N ILE A 382 16.83 -17.91 17.69
CA ILE A 382 15.43 -17.53 17.86
C ILE A 382 15.41 -16.28 18.74
N VAL A 383 14.93 -15.17 18.20
CA VAL A 383 14.82 -13.90 18.91
C VAL A 383 13.34 -13.61 19.12
N LEU A 384 12.86 -13.70 20.36
CA LEU A 384 11.49 -13.33 20.71
C LEU A 384 11.45 -11.87 21.14
N VAL A 385 10.67 -11.05 20.44
CA VAL A 385 10.34 -9.67 20.80
C VAL A 385 8.91 -9.63 21.32
N THR A 386 8.72 -9.17 22.56
CA THR A 386 7.40 -9.16 23.19
C THR A 386 7.22 -7.98 24.14
N GLY A 387 6.02 -7.41 24.16
CA GLY A 387 5.63 -6.38 25.13
C GLY A 387 5.21 -6.94 26.49
N ILE A 388 4.96 -8.25 26.56
CA ILE A 388 4.52 -8.96 27.77
C ILE A 388 5.34 -10.24 27.95
N VAL A 389 5.63 -10.60 29.19
CA VAL A 389 6.31 -11.84 29.52
C VAL A 389 5.38 -12.63 30.43
N THR A 390 4.85 -13.75 29.93
CA THR A 390 3.97 -14.65 30.67
C THR A 390 4.69 -15.96 31.02
N ASP A 391 4.14 -16.72 31.96
CA ASP A 391 4.72 -18.00 32.38
C ASP A 391 4.78 -19.00 31.21
N GLU A 392 3.78 -18.99 30.32
CA GLU A 392 3.72 -19.87 29.14
C GLU A 392 4.85 -19.55 28.15
N ILE A 393 5.11 -18.27 27.90
CA ILE A 393 6.25 -17.82 27.09
C ILE A 393 7.53 -18.34 27.72
N MET A 394 7.64 -18.27 29.05
CA MET A 394 8.87 -18.68 29.72
C MET A 394 9.10 -20.18 29.69
N VAL A 395 8.05 -20.98 29.90
CA VAL A 395 8.10 -22.43 29.71
C VAL A 395 8.49 -22.78 28.27
N ALA A 396 7.94 -22.09 27.26
CA ALA A 396 8.30 -22.34 25.86
C ALA A 396 9.77 -22.02 25.56
N LEU A 397 10.30 -20.89 26.05
CA LEU A 397 11.71 -20.53 25.85
C LEU A 397 12.66 -21.51 26.56
N LEU A 398 12.32 -21.96 27.77
CA LEU A 398 13.11 -22.97 28.50
C LEU A 398 13.13 -24.30 27.75
N ARG A 399 11.99 -24.77 27.24
CA ARG A 399 11.92 -26.00 26.43
C ARG A 399 12.77 -25.93 25.17
N LEU A 400 12.73 -24.80 24.46
CA LEU A 400 13.57 -24.60 23.27
C LEU A 400 15.05 -24.63 23.63
N LYS A 401 15.41 -24.04 24.77
CA LYS A 401 16.78 -24.05 25.26
C LYS A 401 17.26 -25.44 25.67
N GLU A 402 16.43 -26.20 26.39
CA GLU A 402 16.69 -27.61 26.75
C GLU A 402 16.85 -28.47 25.49
N ALA A 403 16.13 -28.15 24.42
CA ALA A 403 16.30 -28.77 23.10
C ALA A 403 17.56 -28.29 22.35
N GLY A 404 18.43 -27.48 22.98
CA GLY A 404 19.69 -27.00 22.42
C GLY A 404 19.56 -25.82 21.45
N ARG A 405 18.39 -25.19 21.34
CA ARG A 405 18.20 -23.99 20.51
C ARG A 405 18.81 -22.77 21.19
N ARG A 406 19.32 -21.86 20.37
CA ARG A 406 19.76 -20.53 20.83
C ARG A 406 18.55 -19.61 20.87
N VAL A 407 18.25 -19.09 22.06
CA VAL A 407 17.08 -18.28 22.31
C VAL A 407 17.51 -16.96 22.95
N VAL A 408 16.96 -15.86 22.44
CA VAL A 408 17.13 -14.51 22.98
C VAL A 408 15.75 -13.93 23.24
N LEU A 409 15.53 -13.42 24.44
CA LEU A 409 14.31 -12.70 24.81
C LEU A 409 14.57 -11.20 24.77
N ILE A 410 13.70 -10.46 24.10
CA ILE A 410 13.68 -9.00 24.10
C ILE A 410 12.32 -8.56 24.64
N SER A 411 12.34 -8.11 25.89
CA SER A 411 11.17 -7.63 26.61
C SER A 411 11.04 -6.13 26.48
N LEU A 412 9.85 -5.67 26.08
CA LEU A 412 9.44 -4.27 26.10
C LEU A 412 8.43 -3.97 27.22
N ALA A 413 8.26 -4.89 28.18
CA ALA A 413 7.41 -4.68 29.33
C ALA A 413 7.89 -3.46 30.14
N ASP A 414 6.99 -2.83 30.89
CA ASP A 414 7.36 -1.68 31.72
C ASP A 414 8.35 -2.10 32.83
N ASP A 415 8.08 -3.24 33.46
CA ASP A 415 8.97 -3.84 34.45
C ASP A 415 9.98 -4.79 33.80
N PRO A 416 11.22 -4.86 34.33
CA PRO A 416 12.20 -5.82 33.86
C PRO A 416 11.69 -7.25 34.09
N PRO A 417 11.92 -8.18 33.14
CA PRO A 417 11.52 -9.57 33.31
C PRO A 417 12.24 -10.19 34.53
N PRO A 418 11.63 -11.19 35.18
CA PRO A 418 12.22 -11.83 36.35
C PRO A 418 13.66 -12.29 36.10
N LEU A 419 14.58 -11.92 37.01
CA LEU A 419 15.97 -12.36 36.96
C LEU A 419 16.04 -13.88 37.13
N GLY A 420 16.82 -14.56 36.29
CA GLY A 420 17.06 -16.01 36.43
C GLY A 420 16.35 -16.92 35.43
N LEU A 421 16.01 -16.45 34.23
CA LEU A 421 15.43 -17.24 33.13
C LEU A 421 16.40 -18.29 32.54
N GLY A 422 16.83 -19.25 33.35
CA GLY A 422 17.66 -20.37 32.95
C GLY A 422 18.97 -19.98 32.25
N ASN A 423 19.54 -18.80 32.50
CA ASN A 423 20.69 -18.22 31.78
C ASN A 423 20.40 -17.83 30.30
N THR A 424 19.13 -17.57 29.95
CA THR A 424 18.72 -17.13 28.61
C THR A 424 19.08 -15.67 28.42
N LEU A 425 19.72 -15.34 27.29
CA LEU A 425 20.10 -13.97 27.00
C LEU A 425 18.84 -13.12 26.88
N THR A 426 18.66 -12.20 27.83
CA THR A 426 17.46 -11.40 27.96
C THR A 426 17.82 -9.93 27.95
N TYR A 427 17.19 -9.17 27.06
CA TYR A 427 17.30 -7.72 27.01
C TYR A 427 15.97 -7.09 27.39
N HIS A 428 16.05 -6.02 28.18
CA HIS A 428 14.90 -5.21 28.55
C HIS A 428 15.04 -3.84 27.88
N ILE A 429 14.06 -3.49 27.06
CA ILE A 429 14.02 -2.23 26.31
C ILE A 429 12.80 -1.44 26.80
N PRO A 430 12.96 -0.56 27.80
CA PRO A 430 11.85 0.21 28.35
C PRO A 430 11.39 1.31 27.38
N ALA A 431 10.19 1.87 27.61
CA ALA A 431 9.68 3.01 26.84
C ALA A 431 10.58 4.26 26.95
N THR A 432 11.45 4.33 27.96
CA THR A 432 12.41 5.42 28.18
C THR A 432 13.69 5.27 27.35
N ALA A 433 13.85 4.17 26.61
CA ALA A 433 15.04 3.92 25.79
C ALA A 433 15.31 5.09 24.83
N PRO A 434 16.59 5.41 24.54
CA PRO A 434 16.97 6.59 23.75
C PRO A 434 16.33 6.68 22.36
N ALA A 435 15.92 5.55 21.79
CA ALA A 435 15.20 5.48 20.51
C ALA A 435 13.75 5.98 20.59
N PHE A 436 13.10 5.90 21.75
CA PHE A 436 11.67 6.23 21.91
C PHE A 436 11.41 7.60 22.53
N GLN A 437 12.46 8.39 22.76
CA GLN A 437 12.34 9.75 23.28
C GLN A 437 11.88 10.72 22.19
N LYS A 438 10.87 11.56 22.51
CA LYS A 438 10.28 12.53 21.57
C LYS A 438 11.34 13.47 20.99
N GLY A 439 11.32 13.64 19.66
CA GLY A 439 12.14 14.63 18.93
C GLY A 439 13.39 14.09 18.23
N ARG A 440 13.77 12.82 18.43
CA ARG A 440 14.82 12.19 17.62
C ARG A 440 14.27 11.68 16.30
N LYS A 441 14.89 12.09 15.19
CA LYS A 441 14.66 11.51 13.86
C LYS A 441 15.46 10.21 13.75
N ALA A 442 14.85 9.14 13.26
CA ALA A 442 15.50 7.84 13.08
C ALA A 442 16.40 7.77 11.82
N SER A 443 17.00 8.89 11.42
CA SER A 443 17.34 9.15 10.01
C SER A 443 18.41 8.24 9.43
N THR A 444 19.47 7.86 10.17
CA THR A 444 20.60 7.14 9.56
C THR A 444 20.32 5.67 9.25
N ALA A 445 19.65 4.94 10.15
CA ALA A 445 19.34 3.53 9.92
C ALA A 445 18.22 3.36 8.87
N THR A 446 17.28 4.30 8.87
CA THR A 446 16.14 4.34 7.95
C THR A 446 16.61 4.66 6.52
N GLU A 447 17.41 5.70 6.34
CA GLU A 447 18.01 6.07 5.05
C GLU A 447 18.94 4.97 4.51
N ALA A 448 19.76 4.36 5.37
CA ALA A 448 20.63 3.26 4.97
C ALA A 448 19.84 2.01 4.54
N ALA A 449 18.75 1.68 5.24
CA ALA A 449 17.90 0.55 4.89
C ALA A 449 17.14 0.80 3.58
N LEU A 450 16.64 2.02 3.35
CA LEU A 450 15.97 2.39 2.10
C LEU A 450 16.90 2.19 0.89
N ASN A 451 18.15 2.63 1.00
CA ASN A 451 19.15 2.47 -0.05
C ASN A 451 19.59 1.01 -0.27
N ALA A 452 19.43 0.15 0.75
CA ALA A 452 19.82 -1.26 0.69
C ALA A 452 18.73 -2.18 0.13
N ILE A 453 17.47 -1.74 0.12
CA ILE A 453 16.36 -2.47 -0.48
C ILE A 453 16.38 -2.19 -1.98
N PRO A 454 16.56 -3.21 -2.85
CA PRO A 454 16.45 -3.00 -4.28
C PRO A 454 15.06 -2.44 -4.59
N THR A 455 14.97 -1.33 -5.31
CA THR A 455 13.68 -0.77 -5.75
C THR A 455 13.02 -1.80 -6.68
N PRO A 456 11.98 -2.53 -6.24
CA PRO A 456 11.32 -3.46 -7.13
C PRO A 456 10.47 -2.63 -8.10
N GLU A 457 10.48 -2.97 -9.39
CA GLU A 457 9.39 -2.53 -10.26
C GLU A 457 8.04 -2.95 -9.63
N PRO A 458 6.98 -2.13 -9.75
CA PRO A 458 5.69 -2.43 -9.14
C PRO A 458 5.22 -3.82 -9.59
N MET A 459 5.34 -4.79 -8.69
CA MET A 459 4.75 -6.11 -8.87
C MET A 459 3.24 -5.89 -8.89
N GLY A 460 2.63 -6.05 -10.06
CA GLY A 460 1.19 -6.20 -10.17
C GLY A 460 0.79 -7.40 -9.33
N ILE A 461 0.26 -7.17 -8.13
CA ILE A 461 -0.29 -8.23 -7.30
C ILE A 461 -1.59 -8.65 -7.97
N THR A 462 -1.52 -9.63 -8.87
CA THR A 462 -2.68 -10.40 -9.28
C THR A 462 -3.13 -11.23 -8.08
N PHE A 463 -4.18 -10.76 -7.40
CA PHE A 463 -4.99 -11.64 -6.57
C PHE A 463 -5.70 -12.61 -7.52
N GLU A 464 -5.19 -13.84 -7.61
CA GLU A 464 -5.95 -14.94 -8.17
C GLU A 464 -7.23 -15.06 -7.32
N LYS A 465 -8.38 -14.74 -7.93
CA LYS A 465 -9.68 -15.07 -7.36
C LYS A 465 -9.71 -16.59 -7.18
N VAL A 466 -9.75 -17.04 -5.94
CA VAL A 466 -10.10 -18.41 -5.63
C VAL A 466 -11.61 -18.54 -5.84
N GLY A 467 -11.98 -19.32 -6.88
CA GLY A 467 -13.31 -19.95 -7.06
C GLY A 467 -14.46 -19.04 -7.39
#